data_AF-A0A151RDI6-F1
#
_entry.id   AF-A0A151RDI6-F1
#
_cell.length_a   1.000
_cell.length_b   1.000
_cell.length_c   1.000
_cell.angle_alpha   90.00
_cell.angle_beta   90.00
_cell.angle_gamma   90.00
#
_symmetry.space_group_name_H-M   'P 1'
#
loop_
_entity.id
_entity.type
_entity.pdbx_description
1 polymer ?
#
loop_
_entity_poly.entity_id
_entity_poly.type
_entity_poly.pdbx_seq_one_letter_code
_entity_poly.pdbx_strand_id
1 'polypeptide(L)'
;MEDKSFREIVEKAWQECSAQGWGAYILKEKLKEVKRKVKEWKVAAVRDLQRKIDATVQQINEYDKKEQSGTLIAKEINHKMELQ
;
A
#
# COMPACT_ATOMS: atom_id res chain seq x y z
N MET A 1 1.05 -11.36 13.98
CA MET A 1 1.11 -11.78 12.56
C MET A 1 2.43 -11.24 12.01
N GLU A 2 3.36 -12.13 11.66
CA GLU A 2 4.58 -11.72 10.95
C GLU A 2 4.21 -11.38 9.51
N ASP A 3 4.61 -10.20 9.05
CA ASP A 3 4.45 -9.83 7.65
C ASP A 3 5.44 -10.67 6.82
N LYS A 4 4.92 -11.68 6.12
CA LYS A 4 5.74 -12.59 5.28
C LYS A 4 6.58 -11.81 4.27
N SER A 5 6.08 -10.67 3.78
CA SER A 5 6.81 -9.84 2.82
C SER A 5 8.06 -9.20 3.43
N PHE A 6 8.01 -8.83 4.71
CA PHE A 6 9.17 -8.27 5.41
C PHE A 6 10.30 -9.30 5.54
N ARG A 7 9.95 -10.51 5.96
CA ARG A 7 10.92 -11.60 6.13
C ARG A 7 11.61 -11.95 4.80
N GLU A 8 10.83 -12.10 3.73
CA GLU A 8 11.36 -12.39 2.40
C GLU A 8 12.33 -11.30 1.91
N ILE A 9 12.03 -10.03 2.17
CA ILE A 9 12.88 -8.91 1.78
C ILE A 9 14.21 -8.92 2.54
N VAL A 10 14.16 -9.22 3.84
CA VAL A 10 15.38 -9.31 4.67
C VAL A 10 16.25 -10.49 4.22
N GLU A 11 15.66 -11.67 4.06
CA GLU A 11 16.39 -12.87 3.62
C GLU A 11 17.00 -12.66 2.23
N LYS A 12 16.23 -12.14 1.28
CA LYS A 12 16.71 -11.84 -0.08
C LYS A 12 17.85 -10.82 -0.07
N ALA A 13 17.70 -9.71 0.64
CA ALA A 13 18.73 -8.68 0.75
C ALA A 13 20.03 -9.22 1.38
N TRP A 14 19.91 -10.13 2.35
CA TRP A 14 21.05 -10.76 3.01
C TRP A 14 21.80 -11.74 2.11
N GLN A 15 21.08 -12.52 1.30
CA GLN A 15 21.64 -13.51 0.37
C GLN A 15 22.25 -12.85 -0.88
N GLU A 16 21.60 -11.82 -1.42
CA GLU A 16 22.07 -11.11 -2.61
C GLU A 16 23.28 -10.19 -2.34
N CYS A 17 23.50 -9.79 -1.08
CA CYS A 17 24.64 -8.98 -0.72
C CYS A 17 25.95 -9.79 -0.75
N SER A 18 26.68 -9.70 -1.86
CA SER A 18 28.05 -10.20 -1.98
C SER A 18 29.06 -9.11 -1.60
N ALA A 19 29.63 -9.20 -0.41
CA ALA A 19 30.76 -8.38 0.02
C ALA A 19 31.98 -9.28 0.26
N GLN A 20 33.16 -8.82 -0.13
CA GLN A 20 34.43 -9.53 0.02
C GLN A 20 35.38 -8.72 0.92
N GLY A 21 36.23 -9.41 1.69
CA GLY A 21 37.20 -8.78 2.59
C GLY A 21 37.12 -9.34 4.02
N TRP A 22 37.47 -8.51 5.00
CA TRP A 22 37.47 -8.94 6.41
C TRP A 22 36.05 -9.14 6.93
N GLY A 23 35.84 -10.12 7.82
CA GLY A 23 34.51 -10.49 8.29
C GLY A 23 33.69 -9.32 8.85
N ALA A 24 34.32 -8.39 9.58
CA ALA A 24 33.66 -7.18 10.08
C ALA A 24 33.17 -6.25 8.97
N TYR A 25 33.94 -6.13 7.88
CA TYR A 25 33.55 -5.35 6.71
C TYR A 25 32.38 -6.02 5.97
N ILE A 26 32.48 -7.33 5.74
CA ILE A 26 31.40 -8.11 5.10
C ILE A 26 30.10 -7.96 5.88
N LEU A 27 30.14 -8.14 7.21
CA LEU A 27 28.97 -8.00 8.07
C LEU A 27 28.38 -6.58 8.02
N LYS A 28 29.23 -5.55 8.08
CA LYS A 28 28.82 -4.15 7.97
C LYS A 28 28.08 -3.87 6.66
N GLU A 29 28.61 -4.35 5.54
CA GLU A 29 27.99 -4.11 4.23
C GLU A 29 26.68 -4.89 4.08
N LYS A 30 26.60 -6.14 4.55
CA LYS A 30 25.34 -6.90 4.60
C LYS A 30 24.25 -6.19 5.41
N LEU A 31 24.59 -5.68 6.60
CA LEU A 31 23.64 -4.95 7.44
C LEU A 31 23.18 -3.63 6.80
N LYS A 32 24.08 -2.92 6.11
CA LYS A 32 23.72 -1.72 5.35
C LYS A 32 22.72 -2.04 4.24
N GLU A 33 22.96 -3.12 3.50
CA GLU A 33 22.09 -3.51 2.38
C GLU A 33 20.69 -3.91 2.87
N VAL A 34 20.62 -4.74 3.93
CA VAL A 34 19.34 -5.06 4.57
C VAL A 34 18.62 -3.79 5.04
N LYS A 35 19.33 -2.89 5.73
CA LYS A 35 18.74 -1.62 6.20
C LYS A 35 18.20 -0.78 5.04
N ARG A 36 18.91 -0.71 3.91
CA ARG A 36 18.49 0.01 2.71
C ARG A 36 17.21 -0.59 2.14
N LYS A 37 17.19 -1.90 1.90
CA LYS A 37 16.03 -2.61 1.35
C LYS A 37 14.79 -2.51 2.23
N VAL A 38 14.95 -2.59 3.55
CA VAL A 38 13.86 -2.39 4.51
C VAL A 38 13.29 -0.96 4.42
N LYS A 39 14.15 0.06 4.28
CA LYS A 39 13.68 1.44 4.09
C LYS A 39 12.88 1.60 2.79
N GLU A 40 13.38 1.04 1.69
CA GLU A 40 12.70 1.07 0.38
C GLU A 40 11.31 0.41 0.47
N TRP A 41 11.23 -0.78 1.08
CA TRP A 41 9.97 -1.48 1.30
C TRP A 41 8.99 -0.64 2.12
N LYS A 42 9.45 -0.05 3.23
CA LYS A 42 8.59 0.80 4.08
C LYS A 42 8.02 1.99 3.30
N VAL A 43 8.85 2.65 2.47
CA VAL A 43 8.39 3.78 1.64
C VAL A 43 7.36 3.30 0.61
N ALA A 44 7.58 2.15 -0.05
CA ALA A 44 6.62 1.58 -0.99
C ALA A 44 5.29 1.22 -0.31
N ALA A 45 5.34 0.60 0.87
CA ALA A 45 4.16 0.25 1.65
C ALA A 45 3.36 1.50 2.08
N VAL A 46 4.04 2.55 2.53
CA VAL A 46 3.40 3.83 2.89
C VAL A 46 2.75 4.49 1.67
N ARG A 47 3.40 4.45 0.50
CA ARG A 47 2.83 5.00 -0.74
C ARG A 47 1.58 4.23 -1.20
N ASP A 48 1.55 2.91 -1.09
CA ASP A 48 0.36 2.13 -1.45
C ASP A 48 -0.80 2.40 -0.48
N LEU A 49 -0.52 2.59 0.81
CA LEU A 49 -1.53 3.02 1.79
C LEU A 49 -2.08 4.40 1.44
N GLN A 50 -1.23 5.38 1.11
CA GLN A 50 -1.67 6.71 0.71
C GLN A 50 -2.56 6.63 -0.54
N ARG A 51 -2.17 5.85 -1.54
CA ARG A 51 -2.99 5.66 -2.76
C ARG A 51 -4.37 5.07 -2.45
N LYS A 52 -4.46 4.13 -1.51
CA LYS A 52 -5.75 3.56 -1.08
C LYS A 52 -6.61 4.60 -0.36
N ILE A 53 -6.00 5.45 0.47
CA ILE A 53 -6.70 6.57 1.11
C ILE A 53 -7.24 7.52 0.04
N ASP A 54 -6.41 7.94 -0.91
CA ASP A 54 -6.80 8.88 -1.97
C ASP A 54 -7.93 8.31 -2.84
N ALA A 55 -7.86 7.03 -3.20
CA ALA A 55 -8.91 6.34 -3.94
C ALA A 55 -10.23 6.27 -3.15
N THR A 56 -10.16 6.03 -1.84
CA THR A 56 -11.32 6.00 -0.95
C THR A 56 -11.95 7.40 -0.85
N VAL A 57 -11.14 8.44 -0.68
CA VAL A 57 -11.60 9.84 -0.65
C VAL A 57 -12.25 10.22 -1.97
N GLN A 58 -11.70 9.80 -3.10
CA GLN A 58 -12.29 10.04 -4.41
C GLN A 58 -13.67 9.36 -4.53
N GLN A 59 -13.80 8.11 -4.10
CA GLN A 59 -15.09 7.40 -4.10
C GLN A 59 -16.13 8.11 -3.25
N ILE A 60 -15.76 8.59 -2.06
CA ILE A 60 -16.66 9.36 -1.20
C ILE A 60 -17.12 10.63 -1.92
N ASN A 61 -16.19 11.41 -2.47
CA ASN A 61 -16.52 12.62 -3.22
C ASN A 61 -17.43 12.36 -4.43
N GLU A 62 -17.28 11.21 -5.10
CA GLU A 62 -18.16 10.82 -6.20
C GLU A 62 -19.58 10.49 -5.70
N TYR A 63 -19.72 9.87 -4.53
CA TYR A 63 -21.03 9.65 -3.91
C TYR A 63 -21.70 10.95 -3.50
N ASP A 64 -20.98 11.87 -2.85
CA ASP A 64 -21.49 13.18 -2.45
C ASP A 64 -21.98 13.99 -3.66
N LYS A 65 -21.24 13.95 -4.78
CA LYS A 65 -21.67 14.59 -6.04
C LYS A 65 -22.94 13.97 -6.61
N LYS A 66 -23.09 12.64 -6.54
CA LYS A 66 -24.31 11.95 -7.02
C LYS A 66 -25.53 12.27 -6.15
N GLU A 67 -25.32 12.45 -4.85
CA GLU A 67 -26.35 12.91 -3.91
C GLU A 67 -26.77 14.35 -4.23
N GLN A 68 -25.81 15.26 -4.37
CA GLN A 68 -26.09 16.67 -4.71
C GLN A 68 -26.75 16.83 -6.10
N SER A 69 -26.43 15.96 -7.05
CA SER A 69 -27.07 15.95 -8.39
C SER A 69 -28.50 15.39 -8.38
N GLY A 70 -29.08 15.02 -7.22
CA GLY A 70 -30.45 14.53 -7.09
C GLY A 70 -30.74 13.18 -7.77
N THR A 71 -29.71 12.51 -8.30
CA THR A 71 -29.86 11.29 -9.10
C THR A 71 -30.15 10.06 -8.23
N LEU A 72 -29.66 10.04 -6.99
CA LEU A 72 -29.99 8.99 -6.01
C LEU A 72 -31.47 9.04 -5.63
N ILE A 73 -32.00 10.22 -5.32
CA ILE A 73 -33.41 10.44 -4.96
C ILE A 73 -34.34 10.08 -6.12
N ALA A 74 -34.01 10.47 -7.35
CA ALA A 74 -34.82 10.14 -8.53
C ALA A 74 -34.89 8.62 -8.80
N LYS A 75 -33.79 7.89 -8.61
CA LYS A 75 -33.76 6.43 -8.76
C LYS A 75 -34.51 5.71 -7.64
N GLU A 76 -34.40 6.17 -6.40
CA GLU A 76 -35.17 5.64 -5.27
C GLU A 76 -36.68 5.85 -5.44
N ILE A 77 -37.08 7.02 -5.96
CA ILE A 77 -38.48 7.30 -6.31
C ILE A 77 -38.97 6.35 -7.42
N ASN A 78 -38.18 6.16 -8.48
CA ASN A 78 -38.55 5.26 -9.58
C ASN A 78 -38.72 3.81 -9.12
N HIS A 79 -37.80 3.31 -8.29
CA HIS A 79 -37.89 1.94 -7.77
C HIS A 79 -39.11 1.73 -6.88
N LYS A 80 -39.50 2.75 -6.11
CA LYS A 80 -40.71 2.71 -5.29
C LYS A 80 -41.99 2.72 -6.13
N MET A 81 -41.99 3.39 -7.29
CA MET A 81 -43.12 3.37 -8.23
C MET A 81 -43.26 2.04 -8.97
N GLU A 82 -42.17 1.34 -9.27
CA GLU A 82 -42.19 0.02 -9.93
C GLU A 82 -42.70 -1.12 -9.03
N LEU A 83 -42.74 -0.90 -7.71
CA LEU A 83 -43.21 -1.85 -6.71
C LEU A 83 -44.68 -1.63 -6.28
N GLN A 84 -45.37 -0.65 -6.86
CA GLN A 84 -46.80 -0.37 -6.64
C GLN A 84 -47.61 -0.69 -7.89
#